data_AF-A0A7C3TL39-F1
#
_entry.id   AF-A0A7C3TL39-F1
#
_cell.length_a   1.000
_cell.length_b   1.000
_cell.length_c   1.000
_cell.angle_alpha   90.00
_cell.angle_beta   90.00
_cell.angle_gamma   90.00
#
_symmetry.space_group_name_H-M   'P 1'
#
loop_
_entity.id
_entity.type
_entity.pdbx_description
1 polymer ?
#
loop_
_entity_poly.entity_id
_entity_poly.type
_entity_poly.pdbx_seq_one_letter_code
_entity_poly.pdbx_strand_id
1 'polypeptide(L)'
;MKESEEMKLHRKMQKIEGKYEVKTDWGKIVMTLEAIPNYAGGKGCPDEILSVKIEIDYLGTIIRLLAPVLIEEGKAGYSDAIADLDKFCKRSLSGEQKSYLGIPMIAIGGDNYRKLKGIEKQLTARFDMTQVPKRVIE
;
A
#
# COMPACT_ATOMS: atom_id res chain seq x y z
N MET A 1 -10.93 16.62 24.65
CA MET A 1 -10.98 15.19 24.25
C MET A 1 -9.54 14.73 24.07
N LYS A 2 -9.09 13.65 24.74
CA LYS A 2 -7.73 13.13 24.53
C LYS A 2 -7.67 12.50 23.12
N GLU A 3 -6.66 12.87 22.35
CA GLU A 3 -6.36 12.24 21.06
C GLU A 3 -6.01 10.77 21.30
N SER A 4 -6.58 9.84 20.53
CA SER A 4 -6.18 8.44 20.57
C SER A 4 -4.79 8.27 19.95
N GLU A 5 -4.05 7.24 20.35
CA GLU A 5 -2.73 6.95 19.78
C GLU A 5 -2.81 6.72 18.26
N GLU A 6 -3.84 6.00 17.79
CA GLU A 6 -4.16 5.84 16.36
C GLU A 6 -4.31 7.18 15.62
N MET A 7 -4.96 8.18 16.22
CA MET A 7 -5.09 9.51 15.59
C MET A 7 -3.75 10.23 15.48
N LYS A 8 -2.85 10.06 16.45
CA LYS A 8 -1.49 10.63 16.39
C LYS A 8 -0.68 9.96 15.29
N LEU A 9 -0.77 8.63 15.19
CA LEU A 9 -0.13 7.85 14.13
C LEU A 9 -0.59 8.34 12.77
N HIS A 10 -1.91 8.44 12.56
CA HIS A 10 -2.48 8.92 11.30
C HIS A 10 -1.99 10.32 10.93
N ARG A 11 -2.03 11.27 11.87
CA ARG A 11 -1.51 12.63 11.65
C ARG A 11 -0.02 12.65 11.29
N LYS A 12 0.77 11.72 11.82
CA LYS A 12 2.19 11.60 11.48
C LYS A 12 2.37 11.10 10.05
N MET A 13 1.56 10.14 9.62
CA MET A 13 1.58 9.62 8.25
C MET A 13 1.07 10.65 7.24
N GLN A 14 0.09 11.48 7.59
CA GLN A 14 -0.36 12.60 6.77
C GLN A 14 0.75 13.60 6.43
N LYS A 15 1.81 13.71 7.25
CA LYS A 15 2.94 14.63 6.97
C LYS A 15 3.77 14.20 5.75
N ILE A 16 3.73 12.92 5.39
CA ILE A 16 4.45 12.38 4.23
C ILE A 16 3.50 12.08 3.07
N GLU A 17 2.22 12.43 3.19
CA GLU A 17 1.30 12.33 2.06
C GLU A 17 1.67 13.30 0.96
N GLY A 18 1.34 12.90 -0.25
CA GLY A 18 1.43 13.78 -1.40
C GLY A 18 1.98 13.10 -2.63
N LYS A 19 2.29 13.94 -3.60
CA LYS A 19 2.79 13.55 -4.91
C LYS A 19 4.24 14.00 -5.04
N TYR A 20 5.12 13.04 -5.20
CA TYR A 20 6.55 13.22 -5.37
C TYR A 20 6.91 12.87 -6.81
N GLU A 21 7.66 13.76 -7.46
CA GLU A 21 8.03 13.58 -8.86
C GLU A 21 9.55 13.57 -9.00
N VAL A 22 10.06 12.58 -9.73
CA VAL A 22 11.46 12.47 -10.09
C VAL A 22 11.56 12.43 -11.61
N LYS A 23 12.40 13.33 -12.16
CA LYS A 23 12.77 13.30 -13.57
C LYS A 23 14.02 12.46 -13.74
N THR A 24 14.01 11.60 -14.75
CA THR A 24 15.14 10.76 -15.15
C THR A 24 15.43 11.01 -16.62
N ASP A 25 16.60 10.61 -17.10
CA ASP A 25 16.99 10.78 -18.51
C ASP A 25 16.08 10.01 -19.48
N TRP A 26 15.42 8.96 -18.99
CA TRP A 26 14.56 8.08 -19.78
C TRP A 26 13.05 8.29 -19.54
N GLY A 27 12.66 9.18 -18.62
CA GLY A 27 11.24 9.41 -18.32
C GLY A 27 10.96 10.05 -16.98
N LYS A 28 9.70 9.96 -16.56
CA LYS A 28 9.19 10.52 -15.31
C LYS A 28 8.69 9.41 -14.40
N ILE A 29 9.09 9.48 -13.12
CA ILE A 29 8.55 8.65 -12.05
C ILE A 29 7.72 9.56 -11.14
N VAL A 30 6.48 9.15 -10.89
CA VAL A 30 5.58 9.81 -9.94
C VAL A 30 5.28 8.82 -8.82
N MET A 31 5.66 9.18 -7.60
CA MET A 31 5.25 8.47 -6.39
C MET A 31 4.10 9.24 -5.73
N THR A 32 3.03 8.55 -5.37
CA THR A 32 1.95 9.08 -4.55
C THR A 32 1.87 8.28 -3.26
N LEU A 33 1.89 8.99 -2.14
CA LEU A 33 1.74 8.45 -0.79
C LEU A 33 0.39 8.93 -0.24
N GLU A 34 -0.43 7.98 0.21
CA GLU A 34 -1.75 8.23 0.78
C GLU A 34 -1.87 7.43 2.08
N ALA A 35 -2.16 8.12 3.18
CA ALA A 35 -2.33 7.55 4.52
C ALA A 35 -3.83 7.24 4.73
N ILE A 36 -4.12 5.97 5.00
CA ILE A 36 -5.48 5.46 5.14
C ILE A 36 -5.66 4.94 6.58
N PRO A 37 -6.49 5.61 7.41
CA PRO A 37 -6.66 5.23 8.80
C PRO A 37 -7.60 4.04 8.97
N ASN A 38 -7.33 3.20 9.96
CA ASN A 38 -8.09 1.98 10.24
C ASN A 38 -9.53 2.21 10.73
N TYR A 39 -9.84 3.35 11.37
CA TYR A 39 -11.23 3.63 11.80
C TYR A 39 -12.21 3.80 10.62
N ALA A 40 -11.71 3.84 9.37
CA ALA A 40 -12.50 3.76 8.15
C ALA A 40 -12.61 2.33 7.54
N GLY A 41 -11.81 1.36 8.01
CA GLY A 41 -11.65 0.01 7.44
C GLY A 41 -12.22 -1.17 8.26
N GLY A 42 -12.62 -0.94 9.52
CA GLY A 42 -13.27 -1.93 10.39
C GLY A 42 -12.30 -2.69 11.32
N LYS A 43 -12.82 -3.24 12.44
CA LYS A 43 -12.03 -3.87 13.51
C LYS A 43 -11.08 -4.98 12.98
N GLY A 44 -9.83 -4.98 13.45
CA GLY A 44 -8.85 -6.04 13.20
C GLY A 44 -8.12 -5.92 11.86
N CYS A 45 -7.73 -4.71 11.50
CA CYS A 45 -6.79 -4.42 10.41
C CYS A 45 -5.63 -3.62 11.01
N PRO A 46 -4.49 -3.51 10.29
CA PRO A 46 -3.40 -2.61 10.68
C PRO A 46 -3.93 -1.21 10.98
N ASP A 47 -3.45 -0.59 12.05
CA ASP A 47 -3.83 0.78 12.48
C ASP A 47 -3.75 1.83 11.38
N GLU A 48 -2.79 1.69 10.46
CA GLU A 48 -2.66 2.54 9.29
C GLU A 48 -2.19 1.73 8.07
N ILE A 49 -2.69 2.10 6.90
CA ILE A 49 -2.14 1.66 5.62
C ILE A 49 -1.57 2.88 4.91
N LEU A 50 -0.27 2.86 4.65
CA LEU A 50 0.35 3.81 3.72
C LEU A 50 0.32 3.19 2.31
N SER A 51 -0.58 3.68 1.48
CA SER A 51 -0.71 3.30 0.08
C SER A 51 0.40 3.96 -0.74
N VAL A 52 1.30 3.13 -1.29
CA VAL A 52 2.40 3.57 -2.15
C VAL A 52 2.03 3.27 -3.60
N LYS A 53 1.79 4.33 -4.37
CA LYS A 53 1.53 4.24 -5.81
C LYS A 53 2.71 4.81 -6.57
N ILE A 54 3.31 4.01 -7.45
CA ILE A 54 4.39 4.45 -8.34
C ILE A 54 3.87 4.39 -9.78
N GLU A 55 3.91 5.52 -10.48
CA GLU A 55 3.65 5.62 -11.91
C GLU A 55 4.95 5.90 -12.65
N ILE A 56 5.24 5.07 -13.66
CA ILE A 56 6.45 5.17 -14.48
C ILE A 56 6.02 5.23 -15.94
N ASP A 57 6.49 6.23 -16.68
CA ASP A 57 6.35 6.25 -18.14
C ASP A 57 7.48 5.42 -18.75
N TYR A 58 7.12 4.31 -19.40
CA TYR A 58 8.08 3.38 -20.00
C TYR A 58 7.44 2.69 -21.21
N LEU A 59 8.19 2.55 -22.32
CA LEU A 59 7.69 1.97 -23.57
C LEU A 59 6.38 2.61 -24.09
N GLY A 60 6.22 3.92 -23.89
CA GLY A 60 5.01 4.66 -24.30
C GLY A 60 3.76 4.27 -23.50
N THR A 61 3.92 3.67 -22.32
CA THR A 61 2.82 3.29 -21.44
C THR A 61 3.08 3.73 -20.00
N ILE A 62 2.01 4.11 -19.30
CA ILE A 62 2.07 4.42 -17.87
C ILE A 62 1.92 3.12 -17.09
N ILE A 63 3.05 2.63 -16.57
CA ILE A 63 3.12 1.51 -15.64
C ILE A 63 2.68 2.00 -14.27
N ARG A 64 1.82 1.23 -13.59
CA ARG A 64 1.38 1.53 -12.22
C ARG A 64 1.69 0.36 -11.29
N LEU A 65 2.55 0.60 -10.30
CA LEU A 65 2.74 -0.27 -9.15
C LEU A 65 1.93 0.28 -7.98
N LEU A 66 1.21 -0.59 -7.28
CA LEU A 66 0.51 -0.27 -6.05
C LEU A 66 0.94 -1.27 -4.98
N ALA A 67 1.43 -0.78 -3.84
CA ALA A 67 1.83 -1.62 -2.72
C ALA A 67 1.38 -0.98 -1.40
N PRO A 68 0.87 -1.77 -0.43
CA PRO A 68 0.59 -1.27 0.90
C PRO A 68 1.81 -1.39 1.80
N VAL A 69 2.05 -0.38 2.63
CA VAL A 69 2.85 -0.52 3.86
C VAL A 69 1.88 -0.59 5.03
N LEU A 70 1.85 -1.73 5.70
CA LEU A 70 0.96 -1.99 6.84
C LEU A 70 1.66 -1.54 8.12
N ILE A 71 1.00 -0.73 8.93
CA ILE A 71 1.57 -0.15 10.14
C ILE A 71 0.64 -0.47 11.30
N GLU A 72 1.19 -1.06 12.36
CA GLU A 72 0.47 -1.45 13.57
C GLU A 72 1.18 -0.87 14.80
N GLU A 73 0.42 -0.22 15.69
CA GLU A 73 0.89 0.37 16.94
C GLU A 73 0.45 -0.47 18.15
N GLY A 74 1.01 -1.67 18.27
CA GLY A 74 0.70 -2.59 19.36
C GLY A 74 1.68 -2.56 20.54
N LYS A 75 1.18 -2.78 21.76
CA LYS A 75 2.03 -3.04 22.95
C LYS A 75 2.71 -4.41 22.90
N ALA A 76 2.10 -5.41 22.27
CA ALA A 76 2.67 -6.76 22.19
C ALA A 76 3.66 -6.94 21.02
N GLY A 77 3.87 -5.91 20.19
CA GLY A 77 4.81 -5.95 19.07
C GLY A 77 4.40 -6.96 17.99
N TYR A 78 5.34 -7.80 17.58
CA TYR A 78 5.18 -8.76 16.46
C TYR A 78 3.94 -9.67 16.55
N SER A 79 3.51 -10.12 17.73
CA SER A 79 2.41 -11.09 17.82
C SER A 79 1.06 -10.51 17.41
N ASP A 80 0.78 -9.26 17.80
CA ASP A 80 -0.45 -8.56 17.42
C ASP A 80 -0.41 -8.24 15.92
N ALA A 81 0.74 -7.74 15.45
CA ALA A 81 0.96 -7.39 14.04
C ALA A 81 0.76 -8.57 13.08
N ILE A 82 1.12 -9.80 13.48
CA ILE A 82 0.87 -11.01 12.67
C ILE A 82 -0.63 -11.30 12.56
N ALA A 83 -1.37 -11.19 13.66
CA ALA A 83 -2.81 -11.44 13.65
C ALA A 83 -3.58 -10.45 12.77
N ASP A 84 -3.16 -9.18 12.73
CA ASP A 84 -3.78 -8.17 11.88
C ASP A 84 -3.32 -8.27 10.42
N LEU A 85 -2.08 -8.71 10.16
CA LEU A 85 -1.64 -9.11 8.82
C LEU A 85 -2.52 -10.23 8.25
N ASP A 86 -2.80 -11.28 9.02
CA ASP A 86 -3.63 -12.41 8.58
C ASP A 86 -5.06 -11.98 8.24
N LYS A 87 -5.65 -11.08 9.04
CA LYS A 87 -6.98 -10.53 8.78
C LYS A 87 -6.98 -9.64 7.53
N PHE A 88 -5.97 -8.78 7.37
CA PHE A 88 -5.79 -7.97 6.17
C PHE A 88 -5.75 -8.85 4.91
N CYS A 89 -4.95 -9.91 4.92
CA CYS A 89 -4.85 -10.85 3.80
C CYS A 89 -6.20 -11.52 3.47
N LYS A 90 -6.92 -12.03 4.49
CA LYS A 90 -8.22 -12.68 4.30
C LYS A 90 -9.26 -11.72 3.70
N ARG A 91 -9.32 -10.47 4.19
CA ARG A 91 -10.27 -9.46 3.70
C ARG A 91 -9.94 -8.98 2.30
N SER A 92 -8.66 -8.81 1.97
CA SER A 92 -8.24 -8.47 0.61
C SER A 92 -8.59 -9.58 -0.39
N LEU A 93 -8.50 -10.86 0.02
CA LEU A 93 -8.88 -11.99 -0.83
C LEU A 93 -10.40 -12.16 -0.96
N SER A 94 -11.17 -11.82 0.07
CA SER A 94 -12.65 -11.91 0.04
C SER A 94 -13.32 -10.74 -0.67
N GLY A 95 -12.61 -9.63 -0.89
CA GLY A 95 -13.17 -8.39 -1.45
C GLY A 95 -13.92 -7.53 -0.41
N GLU A 96 -13.84 -7.88 0.88
CA GLU A 96 -14.40 -7.07 1.97
C GLU A 96 -13.72 -5.70 2.07
N GLN A 97 -12.44 -5.63 1.67
CA GLN A 97 -11.69 -4.39 1.57
C GLN A 97 -11.05 -4.25 0.18
N LYS A 98 -10.70 -3.01 -0.19
CA LYS A 98 -9.97 -2.70 -1.43
C LYS A 98 -8.64 -3.46 -1.47
N SER A 99 -8.26 -3.97 -2.65
CA SER A 99 -6.89 -4.45 -2.86
C SER A 99 -5.93 -3.26 -2.95
N TYR A 100 -4.95 -3.23 -2.05
CA TYR A 100 -3.86 -2.26 -2.08
C TYR A 100 -2.59 -2.82 -2.75
N LEU A 101 -2.68 -4.01 -3.35
CA LEU A 101 -1.58 -4.62 -4.11
C LEU A 101 -1.97 -4.72 -5.59
N GLY A 102 -1.13 -4.15 -6.45
CA GLY A 102 -1.27 -4.22 -7.89
C GLY A 102 0.09 -4.39 -8.54
N ILE A 103 0.28 -5.53 -9.21
CA ILE A 103 1.53 -5.87 -9.92
C ILE A 103 1.31 -5.64 -11.42
N PRO A 104 2.01 -4.67 -12.03
CA PRO A 104 1.87 -4.44 -13.46
C PRO A 104 2.59 -5.54 -14.26
N MET A 105 2.01 -5.89 -15.40
CA MET A 105 2.65 -6.72 -16.42
C MET A 105 2.50 -6.03 -17.77
N ILE A 106 3.60 -5.89 -18.50
CA ILE A 106 3.58 -5.46 -19.91
C ILE A 106 3.68 -6.71 -20.78
N ALA A 107 2.75 -6.87 -21.71
CA ALA A 107 2.85 -7.83 -22.80
C ALA A 107 3.13 -7.06 -24.10
N ILE A 108 4.15 -7.50 -24.85
CA ILE A 108 4.50 -6.95 -26.17
C ILE A 108 3.95 -7.90 -27.23
N GLY A 109 3.04 -7.42 -28.08
CA GLY A 109 2.42 -8.19 -29.15
C GLY A 109 2.79 -7.64 -30.54
N GLY A 110 2.44 -8.39 -31.59
CA GLY A 110 2.53 -7.91 -32.98
C GLY A 110 1.40 -6.92 -33.34
N ASP A 111 1.40 -6.45 -34.58
CA ASP A 111 0.62 -5.29 -35.03
C ASP A 111 -0.91 -5.40 -34.86
N ASN A 112 -1.46 -6.62 -34.78
CA ASN A 112 -2.90 -6.88 -34.71
C ASN A 112 -3.36 -7.33 -33.31
N TYR A 113 -2.91 -6.66 -32.24
CA TYR A 113 -3.31 -7.04 -30.88
C TYR A 113 -4.63 -6.39 -30.43
N ARG A 114 -5.41 -7.14 -29.66
CA ARG A 114 -6.61 -6.63 -28.97
C ARG A 114 -6.25 -6.26 -27.54
N LYS A 115 -6.59 -5.04 -27.12
CA LYS A 115 -6.44 -4.62 -25.73
C LYS A 115 -7.37 -5.44 -24.83
N LEU A 116 -6.80 -6.24 -23.93
CA LEU A 116 -7.55 -6.95 -22.91
C LEU A 116 -7.90 -6.00 -21.75
N LYS A 117 -9.03 -6.24 -21.09
CA LYS A 117 -9.30 -5.64 -19.77
C LYS A 117 -8.33 -6.28 -18.76
N GLY A 118 -8.04 -5.57 -17.67
CA GLY A 118 -7.22 -6.09 -16.58
C GLY A 118 -7.75 -7.43 -16.08
N ILE A 119 -6.84 -8.33 -15.72
CA ILE A 119 -7.16 -9.66 -15.19
C ILE A 119 -6.75 -9.68 -13.72
N GLU A 120 -7.64 -10.11 -12.86
CA GLU A 120 -7.33 -10.37 -11.45
C GLU A 120 -6.88 -11.82 -11.29
N LYS A 121 -5.79 -12.01 -10.55
CA LYS A 121 -5.21 -13.33 -10.23
C LYS A 121 -4.72 -13.31 -8.78
N GLN A 122 -4.85 -14.45 -8.11
CA GLN A 122 -4.22 -14.68 -6.81
C GLN A 122 -2.74 -15.03 -7.02
N LEU A 123 -1.87 -14.42 -6.23
CA LEU A 123 -0.43 -14.63 -6.25
C LEU A 123 0.08 -14.78 -4.82
N THR A 124 1.08 -15.63 -4.62
CA THR A 124 1.80 -15.69 -3.34
C THR A 124 2.75 -14.51 -3.25
N ALA A 125 2.71 -13.78 -2.14
CA ALA A 125 3.62 -12.68 -1.83
C ALA A 125 4.39 -12.98 -0.55
N ARG A 126 5.65 -12.52 -0.50
CA ARG A 126 6.45 -12.50 0.73
C ARG A 126 6.17 -11.21 1.50
N PHE A 127 6.10 -11.31 2.82
CA PHE A 127 6.01 -10.17 3.72
C PHE A 127 7.28 -10.10 4.56
N ASP A 128 7.85 -8.89 4.66
CA ASP A 128 8.97 -8.60 5.54
C ASP A 128 8.48 -7.60 6.60
N MET A 129 8.59 -7.98 7.88
CA MET A 129 8.08 -7.19 9.00
C MET A 129 9.25 -6.64 9.83
N THR A 130 9.26 -5.32 10.05
CA THR A 130 10.27 -4.63 10.84
C THR A 130 9.60 -3.94 12.03
N GLN A 131 10.03 -4.25 13.24
CA GLN A 131 9.58 -3.54 14.44
C GLN A 131 10.52 -2.35 14.72
N VAL A 132 9.93 -1.17 14.95
CA VAL A 132 10.66 0.06 15.30
C VAL A 132 10.29 0.54 16.71
N PRO A 133 11.17 1.28 17.42
CA PRO A 133 10.84 1.82 18.74
C PRO A 133 9.70 2.85 18.70
N LYS A 134 8.81 2.84 19.69
CA LYS A 134 7.66 3.78 19.79
C LYS A 134 8.06 5.26 19.73
N ARG A 135 9.25 5.64 20.24
CA ARG A 135 9.79 7.01 20.12
C ARG A 135 9.88 7.55 18.69
N VAL A 136 9.81 6.69 17.67
CA VAL A 136 9.80 7.11 16.25
C VAL A 136 8.47 7.75 15.87
N ILE A 137 7.37 7.43 16.57
CA ILE A 137 6.02 7.99 16.32
C ILE A 137 5.61 9.08 17.32
N GLU A 138 6.32 9.21 18.44
CA GLU A 138 6.21 10.32 19.41
C GLU A 138 6.64 11.69 18.84
#